data_AF-A0AAW6JP30-F1
#
_entry.id   AF-A0AAW6JP30-F1
#
_cell.length_a   1.000
_cell.length_b   1.000
_cell.length_c   1.000
_cell.angle_alpha   90.00
_cell.angle_beta   90.00
_cell.angle_gamma   90.00
#
_symmetry.space_group_name_H-M   'P 1'
#
loop_
_entity.id
_entity.type
_entity.pdbx_description
1 polymer ?
#
loop_
_entity_poly.entity_id
_entity_poly.type
_entity_poly.pdbx_seq_one_letter_code
_entity_poly.pdbx_strand_id
1 'polypeptide(L)' 'MSDQELRQYFLKHRNDQAALSAYLERRNQVKRPIITTVDDPDFEDKIQSAILQQLNQ' A
#
# COMPACT_ATOMS: atom_id res chain seq x y z
N MET A 1 -5.40 11.44 -11.99
CA MET A 1 -5.87 10.14 -11.48
C MET A 1 -5.59 10.08 -9.99
N SER A 2 -6.56 9.68 -9.21
CA SER A 2 -6.35 9.21 -7.83
C SER A 2 -5.50 7.94 -7.81
N ASP A 3 -4.97 7.60 -6.63
CA ASP A 3 -4.14 6.40 -6.46
C ASP A 3 -4.92 5.12 -6.83
N GLN A 4 -6.22 5.10 -6.54
CA GLN A 4 -7.12 4.03 -6.94
C GLN A 4 -7.28 3.96 -8.47
N GLU A 5 -7.51 5.09 -9.13
CA GLU A 5 -7.64 5.12 -10.60
C GLU A 5 -6.34 4.72 -11.30
N LEU A 6 -5.19 5.18 -10.82
CA LEU A 6 -3.87 4.82 -11.36
C LEU A 6 -3.58 3.33 -11.17
N ARG A 7 -3.90 2.78 -10.00
CA ARG A 7 -3.80 1.34 -9.73
C ARG A 7 -4.69 0.54 -10.67
N GLN A 8 -5.94 0.94 -10.83
CA GLN A 8 -6.88 0.24 -11.72
C GLN A 8 -6.44 0.31 -13.19
N TYR A 9 -5.92 1.46 -13.62
CA TYR A 9 -5.36 1.63 -14.95
C TYR A 9 -4.17 0.68 -15.17
N PHE A 10 -3.17 0.71 -14.28
CA PHE A 10 -2.02 -0.20 -14.37
C PHE A 10 -2.43 -1.68 -14.39
N LEU A 11 -3.40 -2.09 -13.55
CA LEU A 11 -3.86 -3.47 -13.51
C LEU A 11 -4.52 -3.94 -14.82
N LYS A 12 -5.17 -3.02 -15.54
CA LYS A 12 -5.77 -3.25 -16.87
C LYS A 12 -4.76 -3.16 -18.01
N HIS A 13 -3.72 -2.36 -17.85
CA HIS A 13 -2.69 -2.07 -18.86
C HIS A 13 -1.30 -2.53 -18.39
N ARG A 14 -1.17 -3.80 -18.03
CA ARG A 14 0.05 -4.33 -17.38
C ARG A 14 1.33 -4.23 -18.22
N ASN A 15 1.20 -4.12 -19.54
CA ASN A 15 2.34 -3.95 -20.46
C ASN A 15 2.72 -2.48 -20.68
N ASP A 16 1.94 -1.54 -20.13
CA ASP A 16 2.27 -0.12 -20.18
C ASP A 16 3.32 0.20 -19.10
N GLN A 17 4.57 0.35 -19.55
CA GLN A 17 5.70 0.68 -18.68
C GLN A 17 5.57 2.09 -18.06
N ALA A 18 4.90 3.02 -18.74
CA ALA A 18 4.67 4.36 -18.19
C ALA A 18 3.66 4.29 -17.05
N ALA A 19 2.59 3.48 -17.20
CA ALA A 19 1.61 3.22 -16.14
C ALA A 19 2.24 2.54 -14.91
N LEU A 20 3.12 1.56 -15.14
CA LEU A 20 3.88 0.90 -14.07
C LEU A 20 4.76 1.91 -13.34
N SER A 21 5.51 2.73 -14.07
CA SER A 21 6.45 3.71 -13.51
C SER A 21 5.71 4.75 -12.67
N ALA A 22 4.61 5.31 -13.19
CA ALA A 22 3.77 6.26 -12.46
C ALA A 22 3.17 5.64 -11.19
N TYR A 23 2.70 4.39 -11.26
CA TYR A 23 2.17 3.69 -10.08
C TYR A 23 3.25 3.46 -9.00
N LEU A 24 4.45 3.05 -9.40
CA LEU A 24 5.58 2.84 -8.47
C LEU A 24 6.06 4.14 -7.85
N GLU A 25 6.20 5.21 -8.62
CA GLU A 25 6.57 6.54 -8.12
C GLU A 25 5.58 7.02 -7.07
N ARG A 26 4.28 6.92 -7.38
CA ARG A 26 3.20 7.27 -6.45
C ARG A 26 3.26 6.43 -5.17
N ARG A 27 3.46 5.11 -5.31
CA ARG A 27 3.60 4.20 -4.16
C ARG A 27 4.79 4.53 -3.27
N ASN A 28 5.89 5.03 -3.83
CA ASN A 28 7.08 5.44 -3.09
C ASN A 28 6.92 6.79 -2.39
N GLN A 29 6.06 7.68 -2.92
CA GLN A 29 5.75 8.96 -2.28
C GLN A 29 4.83 8.82 -1.06
N VAL A 30 4.00 7.78 -1.03
CA VAL A 30 3.15 7.49 0.13
C VAL A 30 4.02 6.99 1.28
N LYS A 31 4.35 7.89 2.21
CA LYS A 31 4.90 7.50 3.51
C LYS A 31 3.89 6.60 4.21
N ARG A 32 4.17 5.30 4.22
CA ARG A 32 3.38 4.34 5.00
C ARG A 32 3.67 4.59 6.48
N PRO A 33 2.63 4.74 7.32
CA PRO A 33 2.85 4.82 8.76
C PRO A 33 3.49 3.51 9.25
N ILE A 34 4.48 3.62 10.13
CA ILE A 34 5.05 2.47 10.83
C ILE A 34 4.01 2.05 11.86
N ILE A 35 3.48 0.84 11.72
CA ILE A 35 2.41 0.30 12.59
C ILE A 35 2.95 -0.32 13.88
N THR A 36 4.17 -0.87 13.87
CA THR A 36 4.87 -1.45 15.03
C THR A 36 6.36 -1.66 14.72
N THR A 37 7.18 -1.94 15.73
CA THR A 37 8.62 -2.29 15.64
C THR A 37 8.89 -3.63 16.30
N VAL A 38 9.97 -4.33 15.95
CA VAL A 38 10.27 -5.69 16.47
C VAL A 38 10.37 -5.74 18.00
N ASP A 39 10.81 -4.65 18.63
CA ASP A 39 10.94 -4.55 20.09
C ASP A 39 9.63 -4.12 20.80
N ASP A 40 8.52 -4.00 20.06
CA ASP A 40 7.23 -3.60 20.62
C ASP A 40 6.61 -4.77 21.41
N PRO A 41 6.30 -4.61 22.70
CA PRO A 41 5.70 -5.68 23.51
C PRO A 41 4.33 -6.13 22.98
N ASP A 42 3.61 -5.25 22.25
CA ASP A 42 2.30 -5.53 21.65
C ASP A 42 2.43 -5.83 20.14
N PHE A 43 3.61 -6.28 19.68
CA PHE A 43 3.91 -6.49 18.27
C PHE A 43 2.81 -7.29 17.55
N GLU A 44 2.46 -8.46 18.09
CA GLU A 44 1.50 -9.37 17.47
C GLU A 44 0.09 -8.74 17.40
N ASP A 45 -0.37 -8.14 18.49
CA ASP A 45 -1.71 -7.52 18.57
C ASP A 45 -1.86 -6.34 17.61
N LYS A 46 -0.79 -5.53 17.46
CA LYS A 46 -0.74 -4.41 16.51
C LYS A 46 -0.74 -4.90 15.07
N ILE A 47 -0.04 -5.99 14.75
CA ILE A 47 -0.07 -6.61 13.43
C ILE A 47 -1.48 -7.12 13.11
N GLN A 48 -2.09 -7.91 14.00
CA GLN A 48 -3.44 -8.44 13.81
C GLN A 48 -4.47 -7.32 13.61
N SER A 49 -4.41 -6.29 14.45
CA SER A 49 -5.30 -5.13 14.37
C SER A 49 -5.15 -4.38 13.04
N ALA A 50 -3.92 -4.17 12.58
CA ALA A 50 -3.66 -3.51 11.30
C ALA A 50 -4.16 -4.33 10.10
N ILE A 51 -4.00 -5.66 10.13
CA ILE A 51 -4.52 -6.56 9.09
C ILE A 51 -6.05 -6.49 9.05
N LEU A 52 -6.71 -6.58 10.20
CA LEU A 52 -8.17 -6.50 10.30
C LEU A 52 -8.72 -5.16 9.79
N GLN A 53 -8.04 -4.05 10.12
CA GLN A 53 -8.39 -2.74 9.57
C GLN A 53 -8.27 -2.70 8.05
N GLN A 54 -7.22 -3.29 7.47
CA GLN A 54 -6.99 -3.29 6.03
C GLN A 54 -7.98 -4.18 5.26
N LEU A 55 -8.48 -5.26 5.86
CA LEU A 55 -9.48 -6.16 5.25
C LEU A 55 -10.89 -5.57 5.28
N ASN A 56 -11.17 -4.70 6.24
CA ASN A 56 -12.47 -4.03 6.41
C ASN A 56 -12.55 -2.65 5.72
N GLN A 57 -11.50 -2.24 4.99
CA GLN A 57 -11.42 -1.00 4.19
C GLN A 57 -11.49 -1.31 2.68
#